data_AF-A0A1Y2JJJ0-F1
#
_entry.id   AF-A0A1Y2JJJ0-F1
#
_cell.length_a   1.000
_cell.length_b   1.000
_cell.length_c   1.000
_cell.angle_alpha   90.00
_cell.angle_beta   90.00
_cell.angle_gamma   90.00
#
_symmetry.space_group_name_H-M   'P 1'
#
loop_
_entity.id
_entity.type
_entity.pdbx_description
1 polymer ?
#
loop_
_entity_poly.entity_id
_entity_poly.type
_entity_poly.pdbx_seq_one_letter_code
_entity_poly.pdbx_strand_id
1 'polypeptide(L)' 'MFDPATTALLRTVLDEVCESVSRAETGARAHVASKILEAATRGETSPDHLKQVGRQALSQAPTMWR' A
#
# COMPACT_ATOMS: atom_id res chain seq x y z
N MET A 1 -7.33 -1.03 -16.19
CA MET A 1 -5.84 -1.02 -16.15
C MET A 1 -5.42 0.41 -15.83
N PHE A 2 -4.49 0.61 -14.88
CA PHE A 2 -4.04 1.96 -14.51
C PHE A 2 -3.06 2.51 -15.54
N ASP A 3 -3.08 3.83 -15.74
CA ASP A 3 -2.06 4.54 -16.52
C ASP A 3 -0.65 4.36 -15.91
N PRO A 4 0.41 4.52 -16.70
CA PRO A 4 1.79 4.38 -16.22
C PRO A 4 2.11 5.35 -15.06
N ALA A 5 1.55 6.56 -15.08
CA ALA A 5 1.72 7.54 -14.00
C ALA A 5 1.12 7.04 -12.69
N THR A 6 -0.12 6.54 -12.72
CA THR A 6 -0.79 5.97 -11.55
C THR A 6 -0.05 4.72 -11.06
N THR A 7 0.42 3.86 -11.96
CA THR A 7 1.20 2.67 -11.61
C THR A 7 2.52 3.04 -10.89
N ALA A 8 3.23 4.06 -11.38
CA ALA A 8 4.45 4.56 -10.76
C ALA A 8 4.17 5.13 -9.37
N LEU A 9 3.10 5.93 -9.24
CA LEU A 9 2.67 6.47 -7.95
C LEU A 9 2.38 5.36 -6.94
N LEU A 10 1.59 4.35 -7.32
CA LEU A 10 1.24 3.24 -6.42
C LEU A 10 2.48 2.47 -5.95
N ARG A 11 3.47 2.30 -6.83
CA ARG A 11 4.73 1.63 -6.49
C ARG A 11 5.56 2.46 -5.50
N THR A 12 5.64 3.77 -5.71
CA THR A 12 6.33 4.70 -4.79
C THR A 12 5.65 4.71 -3.41
N VAL A 13 4.32 4.80 -3.37
CA VAL A 13 3.58 4.81 -2.11
C VAL A 13 3.74 3.48 -1.37
N LEU A 14 3.68 2.35 -2.08
CA LEU A 14 3.89 1.03 -1.48
C LEU A 14 5.30 0.90 -0.87
N ASP A 15 6.33 1.36 -1.59
CA ASP A 15 7.72 1.31 -1.12
C ASP A 15 7.90 2.14 0.15
N GLU A 16 7.39 3.38 0.17
CA GLU A 16 7.47 4.27 1.33
C GLU A 16 6.71 3.71 2.54
N VAL A 17 5.48 3.22 2.36
CA VAL A 17 4.69 2.66 3.47
C VAL A 17 5.32 1.39 4.03
N CYS A 18 5.96 0.58 3.17
CA CYS A 18 6.61 -0.66 3.58
C CYS A 18 8.10 -0.50 3.89
N GLU A 19 8.62 0.73 4.03
CA GLU A 19 10.04 0.98 4.33
C GLU A 19 10.46 0.29 5.63
N SER A 20 9.63 0.41 6.68
CA SER A 20 9.89 -0.20 7.98
C SER A 20 9.44 -1.67 8.09
N VAL A 21 8.90 -2.24 7.01
CA VAL A 21 8.39 -3.62 6.97
C VAL A 21 9.42 -4.52 6.31
N SER A 22 9.89 -5.54 7.04
CA SER A 22 10.84 -6.52 6.51
C SER A 22 10.34 -7.11 5.17
N ARG A 23 11.27 -7.38 4.25
CA ARG A 23 10.94 -8.05 2.97
C ARG A 23 10.38 -9.46 3.17
N ALA A 24 10.67 -10.09 4.31
CA ALA A 24 10.16 -11.42 4.66
C ALA A 24 8.66 -11.40 5.04
N GLU A 25 8.14 -10.25 5.49
CA GLU A 25 6.72 -10.05 5.86
C GLU A 25 5.86 -9.86 4.60
N THR A 26 5.89 -10.85 3.73
CA THR A 26 5.19 -10.87 2.44
C THR A 26 3.69 -10.71 2.61
N GLY A 27 3.10 -11.26 3.67
CA GLY A 27 1.67 -11.11 4.01
C GLY A 27 1.30 -9.65 4.30
N ALA A 28 2.07 -8.98 5.16
CA ALA A 28 1.85 -7.57 5.49
C ALA A 28 2.00 -6.67 4.25
N ARG A 29 3.07 -6.87 3.45
CA ARG A 29 3.31 -6.09 2.23
C ARG A 29 2.23 -6.32 1.17
N ALA A 30 1.77 -7.56 1.00
CA ALA A 30 0.69 -7.90 0.07
C ALA A 30 -0.65 -7.28 0.51
N HIS A 31 -0.95 -7.30 1.81
CA HIS A 31 -2.14 -6.66 2.36
C HIS A 31 -2.14 -5.15 2.10
N VAL A 32 -1.04 -4.46 2.41
CA VAL A 32 -0.87 -3.02 2.14
C VAL A 32 -1.05 -2.72 0.65
N ALA A 33 -0.40 -3.48 -0.23
CA ALA A 33 -0.54 -3.33 -1.68
C ALA A 33 -2.00 -3.48 -2.14
N SER A 34 -2.72 -4.48 -1.62
CA SER A 34 -4.13 -4.70 -1.94
C SER A 34 -5.01 -3.52 -1.54
N LYS A 35 -4.79 -2.92 -0.36
CA LYS A 35 -5.60 -1.78 0.12
C LYS A 35 -5.31 -0.50 -0.66
N ILE A 36 -4.05 -0.26 -1.02
CA ILE A 36 -3.64 0.85 -1.89
C ILE A 36 -4.28 0.70 -3.29
N LEU A 37 -4.26 -0.52 -3.87
CA LEU A 37 -4.89 -0.80 -5.16
C LEU A 37 -6.41 -0.65 -5.13
N GLU A 38 -7.05 -1.06 -4.04
CA GLU A 38 -8.49 -0.88 -3.84
C GLU A 38 -8.87 0.61 -3.87
N ALA A 39 -8.16 1.46 -3.12
CA ALA A 39 -8.39 2.90 -3.10
C ALA A 39 -8.19 3.53 -4.49
N ALA A 40 -7.11 3.17 -5.18
CA ALA A 40 -6.85 3.62 -6.55
C ALA A 40 -7.95 3.19 -7.53
N THR A 41 -8.49 1.98 -7.36
CA THR A 41 -9.61 1.47 -8.17
C THR A 41 -10.90 2.27 -7.93
N ARG A 42 -11.07 2.84 -6.73
CA ARG A 42 -12.18 3.75 -6.38
C ARG A 42 -11.95 5.19 -6.89
N GLY A 43 -10.85 5.46 -7.57
CA GLY A 43 -10.48 6.79 -8.09
C GLY A 43 -9.66 7.63 -7.11
N GLU A 44 -9.29 7.09 -5.96
CA GLU A 44 -8.47 7.79 -4.96
C GLU A 44 -7.00 7.71 -5.39
N THR A 45 -6.50 8.76 -6.04
CA THR A 45 -5.13 8.82 -6.57
C THR A 45 -4.25 9.85 -5.88
N SER A 46 -4.73 10.46 -4.78
CA SER A 46 -3.92 11.39 -4.01
C SER A 46 -2.80 10.64 -3.26
N PRO A 47 -1.53 11.04 -3.40
CA PRO A 47 -0.40 10.38 -2.75
C PRO A 47 -0.57 10.30 -1.22
N ASP A 48 -0.95 11.40 -0.57
CA ASP A 48 -1.16 11.44 0.88
C ASP A 48 -2.28 10.51 1.32
N HIS A 49 -3.37 10.43 0.56
CA HIS A 49 -4.46 9.54 0.86
C HIS A 49 -4.04 8.07 0.73
N LEU A 50 -3.33 7.71 -0.33
CA LEU A 50 -2.85 6.34 -0.55
C LEU A 50 -1.86 5.93 0.55
N LYS A 51 -0.99 6.85 0.99
CA LYS A 51 -0.08 6.62 2.14
C LYS A 51 -0.86 6.39 3.43
N GLN A 52 -1.90 7.19 3.68
CA GLN A 52 -2.76 7.01 4.85
C GLN A 52 -3.44 5.63 4.84
N VAL A 53 -4.05 5.24 3.70
CA VAL A 53 -4.67 3.92 3.53
C VAL A 53 -3.66 2.81 3.78
N GLY A 54 -2.45 2.91 3.22
CA GLY A 54 -1.39 1.94 3.43
C GLY A 54 -0.95 1.82 4.89
N ARG A 55 -0.76 2.94 5.60
CA ARG A 55 -0.40 2.96 7.03
C ARG A 55 -1.50 2.38 7.92
N GLN A 56 -2.76 2.65 7.59
CA GLN A 56 -3.92 2.06 8.26
C GLN A 56 -3.96 0.54 8.04
N ALA A 57 -3.74 0.09 6.80
CA ALA A 57 -3.66 -1.33 6.47
C ALA A 57 -2.53 -2.03 7.23
N LEU A 58 -1.36 -1.39 7.36
CA LEU A 58 -0.25 -1.92 8.13
C LEU A 58 -0.56 -2.03 9.63
N SER A 59 -1.29 -1.06 10.18
CA SER A 59 -1.69 -1.05 11.59
C SER A 59 -2.78 -2.08 11.91
N GLN A 60 -3.62 -2.41 10.92
CA GLN A 60 -4.69 -3.42 11.00
C GLN A 60 -4.21 -4.82 10.62
N ALA A 61 -3.01 -4.96 10.07
CA ALA A 61 -2.44 -6.25 9.75
C ALA A 61 -2.35 -7.09 11.05
N PRO A 62 -2.84 -8.34 11.03
CA PRO A 62 -2.82 -9.18 12.22
C PRO A 62 -1.39 -9.33 12.74
N THR A 63 -1.24 -9.33 14.06
CA THR A 63 0.06 -9.49 14.76
C THR A 63 0.77 -10.80 14.45
N MET A 64 0.12 -11.75 13.79
CA MET A 64 0.72 -12.99 13.28
C MET A 64 1.59 -12.78 12.03
N TRP A 65 1.52 -11.62 11.36
CA TRP A 65 2.37 -11.23 10.21
C TRP A 65 3.37 -10.12 10.59
N ARG A 66 3.83 -10.13 11.85
CA ARG A 66 4.82 -9.19 12.39
C ARG A 66 6.09 -9.92 12.77
#